data_AF-A0A4R1QJM7-F1
#
_entry.id   AF-A0A4R1QJM7-F1
#
_cell.length_a   1.000
_cell.length_b   1.000
_cell.length_c   1.000
_cell.angle_alpha   90.00
_cell.angle_beta   90.00
_cell.angle_gamma   90.00
#
_symmetry.space_group_name_H-M   'P 1'
#
loop_
_entity.id
_entity.type
_entity.pdbx_description
1 polymer ?
#
loop_
_entity_poly.entity_id
_entity_poly.type
_entity_poly.pdbx_seq_one_letter_code
_entity_poly.pdbx_strand_id
1 'polypeptide(L)'
;MKNNNMWENFLKPVVVLVVICIVASAALAGTNQLTAPIIKAQEEAAANAAYLEVLPEADGFEEITDFQSSNVTKALKATNGAGWVIQAYGKGFGGDVPVVVAFDSEGTILKVKFMENSETAGFGQKLADPSDADGQKLAESFVGKSGTLEAGDVDMISGVTVSSKAALSAVNSAVNCFNEVALGQAAVVEAEQLTPDQALESMELTEIEIPEGLTGAWETANGTTVLRTEATGYEYETAPLDVLVEFDTDGNILNVWVGTDGQTAGIGDQAGGAEYLNQYKGVLGEAGLDGVDTISGATQSTRGVKKGVRKCIQAFVAMYPDCAAATAVAPEGGDAESEASSEAAVETATLSDEACKAVLPDATTFEAVESATSGVQAAVKADTGWVIQASAKGFGGQVPVIVGLDADGAIVGVSFPENSETPGYGAQLFEEGNEKAAALAASLVGKSGEVAIGDVDAISGATVSSKAVVEAVNIALSCYNEVALGQAPAADEGGEGTDLSAMSAEEARAALAPGATLTQITAPEGLTDAWQGDDGSYVLYAEDKGYEYSTKPLNVAVGFDANGAITGVWVDVSGQTAGIGDQAAGADYLGQYTGITDEAGLDGVDTIAGATESTRGVKKAVRKCIQAYAAGLAS
;
A
#
# COMPACT_ATOMS: atom_id res chain seq x y z
N MET A 1 18.75 -9.04 -59.27
CA MET A 1 17.90 -9.73 -58.28
C MET A 1 18.79 -10.73 -57.55
N LYS A 2 19.32 -10.34 -56.38
CA LYS A 2 20.04 -11.28 -55.51
C LYS A 2 18.97 -12.00 -54.71
N ASN A 3 18.91 -13.33 -54.82
CA ASN A 3 18.06 -14.17 -53.98
C ASN A 3 18.50 -13.95 -52.52
N ASN A 4 17.79 -13.09 -51.79
CA ASN A 4 17.91 -13.02 -50.35
C ASN A 4 17.32 -14.33 -49.81
N ASN A 5 18.19 -15.31 -49.62
CA ASN A 5 17.82 -16.61 -49.08
C ASN A 5 17.12 -16.41 -47.74
N MET A 6 15.80 -16.69 -47.66
CA MET A 6 15.02 -16.75 -46.42
C MET A 6 15.75 -17.50 -45.29
N TRP A 7 16.55 -18.50 -45.69
CA TRP A 7 17.40 -19.26 -44.81
C TRP A 7 18.38 -18.41 -43.98
N GLU A 8 19.12 -17.47 -44.60
CA GLU A 8 20.16 -16.71 -43.89
C GLU A 8 19.58 -15.59 -43.03
N ASN A 9 18.50 -14.95 -43.45
CA ASN A 9 17.97 -13.76 -42.77
C ASN A 9 16.88 -14.08 -41.74
N PHE A 10 16.15 -15.18 -41.88
CA PHE A 10 15.02 -15.51 -40.99
C PHE A 10 15.17 -16.89 -40.34
N LEU A 11 15.46 -17.93 -41.11
CA LEU A 11 15.40 -19.29 -40.56
C LEU A 11 16.62 -19.65 -39.69
N LYS A 12 17.82 -19.21 -40.07
CA LYS A 12 19.07 -19.48 -39.34
C LYS A 12 19.11 -18.80 -37.96
N PRO A 13 18.74 -17.52 -37.78
CA PRO A 13 18.63 -16.94 -36.44
C PRO A 13 17.63 -17.66 -35.54
N VAL A 14 16.47 -18.06 -36.06
CA VAL A 14 15.44 -18.81 -35.30
C VAL A 14 15.99 -20.16 -34.85
N VAL A 15 16.63 -20.92 -35.74
CA VAL A 15 17.23 -22.22 -35.40
C VAL A 15 18.36 -22.05 -34.39
N VAL A 16 19.21 -21.03 -34.54
CA VAL A 16 20.30 -20.73 -33.58
C VAL A 16 19.73 -20.39 -32.21
N LEU A 17 18.68 -19.57 -32.13
CA LEU A 17 18.02 -19.22 -30.88
C LEU A 17 17.42 -20.47 -30.20
N VAL A 18 16.70 -21.31 -30.94
CA VAL A 18 16.12 -22.57 -30.41
C VAL A 18 17.22 -23.49 -29.86
N VAL A 19 18.34 -23.63 -30.57
CA VAL A 19 19.47 -24.44 -30.11
C VAL A 19 20.07 -23.86 -28.83
N ILE A 20 20.26 -22.53 -28.75
CA ILE A 20 20.76 -21.87 -27.54
C ILE A 20 19.81 -22.08 -26.36
N CYS A 21 18.49 -21.90 -26.55
CA CYS A 21 17.49 -22.14 -25.51
C CYS A 21 17.50 -23.59 -25.01
N ILE A 22 17.64 -24.57 -25.91
CA ILE A 22 17.76 -25.99 -25.54
C ILE A 22 19.02 -26.23 -24.72
N VAL A 23 20.16 -25.69 -25.15
CA VAL A 23 21.44 -25.86 -24.44
C VAL A 23 21.40 -25.18 -23.07
N ALA A 24 20.85 -23.96 -22.97
CA ALA A 24 20.70 -23.24 -21.71
C ALA A 24 19.76 -23.97 -20.74
N SER A 25 18.61 -24.46 -21.22
CA SER A 25 17.66 -25.23 -20.41
C SER A 25 18.25 -26.55 -19.94
N ALA A 26 18.99 -27.26 -20.82
CA ALA A 26 19.68 -28.49 -20.45
C ALA A 26 20.80 -28.26 -19.42
N ALA A 27 21.55 -27.16 -19.55
CA ALA A 27 22.57 -26.78 -18.58
C ALA A 27 21.96 -26.43 -17.21
N LEU A 28 20.85 -25.68 -17.18
CA LEU A 28 20.13 -25.34 -15.95
C LEU A 28 19.53 -26.58 -15.29
N ALA A 29 18.86 -27.45 -16.06
CA ALA A 29 18.27 -28.68 -15.57
C ALA A 29 19.34 -29.66 -15.04
N GLY A 30 20.47 -29.80 -15.76
CA GLY A 30 21.59 -30.63 -15.32
C GLY A 30 22.24 -30.10 -14.04
N THR A 31 22.40 -28.78 -13.93
CA THR A 31 22.90 -28.14 -12.70
C THR A 31 21.95 -28.41 -11.53
N ASN A 32 20.65 -28.16 -11.72
CA ASN A 32 19.63 -28.36 -10.70
C ASN A 32 19.57 -29.83 -10.21
N GLN A 33 19.64 -30.81 -11.13
CA GLN A 33 19.62 -32.23 -10.74
C GLN A 33 20.83 -32.65 -9.90
N LEU A 34 22.00 -32.05 -10.15
CA LEU A 34 23.20 -32.32 -9.37
C LEU A 34 23.19 -31.60 -8.01
N THR A 35 22.62 -30.40 -7.94
CA THR A 35 22.59 -29.60 -6.70
C THR A 35 21.42 -29.97 -5.79
N ALA A 36 20.26 -30.34 -6.32
CA ALA A 36 19.05 -30.68 -5.56
C ALA A 36 19.28 -31.70 -4.42
N PRO A 37 19.97 -32.84 -4.61
CA PRO A 37 20.20 -33.78 -3.51
C PRO A 37 21.13 -33.22 -2.42
N ILE A 38 22.06 -32.32 -2.80
CA ILE A 38 22.98 -31.68 -1.84
C ILE A 38 22.21 -30.64 -1.02
N ILE A 39 21.38 -29.83 -1.68
CA ILE A 39 20.52 -28.82 -1.04
C ILE A 39 19.57 -29.51 -0.06
N LYS A 40 18.86 -30.55 -0.51
CA LYS A 40 17.95 -31.30 0.35
C LYS A 40 18.64 -31.92 1.57
N ALA A 41 19.86 -32.46 1.40
CA ALA A 41 20.61 -33.01 2.51
C ALA A 41 21.05 -31.93 3.53
N GLN A 42 21.39 -30.73 3.05
CA GLN A 42 21.72 -29.58 3.92
C GLN A 42 20.48 -29.06 4.64
N GLU A 43 19.35 -28.94 3.95
CA GLU A 43 18.06 -28.54 4.54
C GLU A 43 17.62 -29.52 5.64
N GLU A 44 17.70 -30.83 5.38
CA GLU A 44 17.38 -31.86 6.37
C GLU A 44 18.36 -31.81 7.56
N ALA A 45 19.65 -31.58 7.32
CA ALA A 45 20.64 -31.42 8.39
C ALA A 45 20.38 -30.17 9.24
N ALA A 46 20.06 -29.03 8.59
CA ALA A 46 19.72 -27.78 9.26
C ALA A 46 18.43 -27.90 10.07
N ALA A 47 17.41 -28.57 9.53
CA ALA A 47 16.16 -28.85 10.23
C ALA A 47 16.38 -29.77 11.43
N ASN A 48 17.15 -30.86 11.28
CA ASN A 48 17.50 -31.75 12.39
C ASN A 48 18.28 -31.03 13.50
N ALA A 49 19.19 -30.12 13.14
CA ALA A 49 19.88 -29.27 14.11
C ALA A 49 18.90 -28.32 14.82
N ALA A 50 17.93 -27.74 14.09
CA ALA A 50 16.89 -26.91 14.67
C ALA A 50 16.02 -27.70 15.67
N TYR A 51 15.64 -28.96 15.37
CA TYR A 51 14.84 -29.78 16.29
C TYR A 51 15.54 -30.02 17.63
N LEU A 52 16.84 -30.34 17.59
CA LEU A 52 17.64 -30.52 18.81
C LEU A 52 17.89 -29.19 19.55
N GLU A 53 17.90 -28.07 18.84
CA GLU A 53 18.06 -26.75 19.46
C GLU A 53 16.78 -26.28 20.18
N VAL A 54 15.60 -26.59 19.63
CA VAL A 54 14.32 -26.27 20.26
C VAL A 54 13.94 -27.26 21.36
N LEU A 55 14.35 -28.53 21.25
CA LEU A 55 14.12 -29.56 22.27
C LEU A 55 15.41 -30.33 22.61
N PRO A 56 16.35 -29.71 23.38
CA PRO A 56 17.65 -30.31 23.69
C PRO A 56 17.60 -31.58 24.54
N GLU A 57 16.48 -31.82 25.23
CA GLU A 57 16.28 -32.99 26.09
C GLU A 57 15.88 -34.25 25.31
N ALA A 58 15.63 -34.16 24.00
CA ALA A 58 15.24 -35.31 23.19
C ALA A 58 16.43 -36.25 22.89
N ASP A 59 16.28 -37.54 23.23
CA ASP A 59 17.26 -38.59 22.85
C ASP A 59 17.16 -38.99 21.36
N GLY A 60 16.11 -38.54 20.68
CA GLY A 60 15.80 -38.81 19.28
C GLY A 60 14.32 -38.54 18.98
N PHE A 61 13.97 -38.52 17.71
CA PHE A 61 12.62 -38.18 17.23
C PHE A 61 11.99 -39.33 16.43
N GLU A 62 10.69 -39.54 16.64
CA GLU A 62 9.83 -40.36 15.80
C GLU A 62 8.93 -39.43 14.98
N GLU A 63 8.92 -39.61 13.66
CA GLU A 63 8.11 -38.80 12.75
C GLU A 63 6.67 -39.30 12.69
N ILE A 64 5.73 -38.38 12.88
CA ILE A 64 4.30 -38.62 12.72
C ILE A 64 3.88 -38.10 11.35
N THR A 65 3.37 -39.00 10.52
CA THR A 65 3.00 -38.71 9.12
C THR A 65 1.49 -38.65 8.90
N ASP A 66 0.69 -39.03 9.90
CA ASP A 66 -0.77 -39.03 9.83
C ASP A 66 -1.32 -37.79 10.55
N PHE A 67 -1.35 -36.66 9.84
CA PHE A 67 -1.96 -35.41 10.28
C PHE A 67 -2.62 -34.70 9.09
N GLN A 68 -3.66 -33.92 9.38
CA GLN A 68 -4.47 -33.17 8.41
C GLN A 68 -4.29 -31.66 8.55
N SER A 69 -3.58 -31.20 9.58
CA SER A 69 -3.27 -29.80 9.81
C SER A 69 -2.53 -29.17 8.63
N SER A 70 -3.05 -28.03 8.15
CA SER A 70 -2.48 -27.25 7.05
C SER A 70 -1.19 -26.53 7.47
N ASN A 71 -0.35 -26.21 6.48
CA ASN A 71 0.92 -25.48 6.63
C ASN A 71 1.94 -26.13 7.60
N VAL A 72 1.84 -27.44 7.81
CA VAL A 72 2.80 -28.24 8.59
C VAL A 72 3.60 -29.12 7.65
N THR A 73 4.93 -29.08 7.80
CA THR A 73 5.85 -29.89 6.99
C THR A 73 6.32 -31.14 7.71
N LYS A 74 6.48 -31.08 9.04
CA LYS A 74 6.87 -32.23 9.86
C LYS A 74 6.27 -32.16 11.27
N ALA A 75 5.86 -33.31 11.79
CA ALA A 75 5.50 -33.51 13.18
C ALA A 75 6.38 -34.60 13.80
N LEU A 76 7.05 -34.30 14.90
CA LEU A 76 8.04 -35.17 15.53
C LEU A 76 7.72 -35.34 17.02
N LYS A 77 7.80 -36.57 17.50
CA LYS A 77 7.67 -36.92 18.92
C LYS A 77 9.02 -37.33 19.49
N ALA A 78 9.41 -36.78 20.63
CA ALA A 78 10.63 -37.21 21.31
C ALA A 78 10.47 -38.65 21.82
N THR A 79 11.44 -39.51 21.50
CA THR A 79 11.42 -40.95 21.85
C THR A 79 11.49 -41.23 23.35
N ASN A 80 12.02 -40.29 24.12
CA ASN A 80 12.10 -40.35 25.59
C ASN A 80 10.93 -39.63 26.29
N GLY A 81 9.98 -39.09 25.52
CA GLY A 81 8.82 -38.36 26.05
C GLY A 81 9.12 -36.93 26.49
N ALA A 82 10.26 -36.35 26.12
CA ALA A 82 10.60 -34.95 26.44
C ALA A 82 9.62 -33.91 25.86
N GLY A 83 8.86 -34.28 24.83
CA GLY A 83 7.91 -33.39 24.18
C GLY A 83 7.71 -33.70 22.71
N TRP A 84 7.27 -32.68 21.97
CA TRP A 84 7.01 -32.71 20.54
C TRP A 84 7.72 -31.56 19.84
N VAL A 85 8.06 -31.76 18.57
CA VAL A 85 8.60 -30.73 17.69
C VAL A 85 7.79 -30.70 16.41
N ILE A 86 7.19 -29.57 16.11
CA ILE A 86 6.40 -29.37 14.89
C ILE A 86 7.09 -28.31 14.04
N GLN A 87 7.30 -28.62 12.76
CA GLN A 87 7.78 -27.68 11.76
C GLN A 87 6.60 -27.22 10.90
N ALA A 88 6.39 -25.92 10.85
CA ALA A 88 5.30 -25.29 10.12
C ALA A 88 5.81 -24.07 9.34
N TYR A 89 4.95 -23.45 8.56
CA TYR A 89 5.26 -22.19 7.87
C TYR A 89 4.03 -21.28 7.81
N GLY A 90 4.27 -19.98 7.65
CA GLY A 90 3.24 -18.99 7.36
C GLY A 90 3.64 -18.19 6.13
N LYS A 91 2.66 -17.61 5.43
CA LYS A 91 2.91 -16.81 4.22
C LYS A 91 3.34 -15.38 4.61
N GLY A 92 4.61 -15.06 4.37
CA GLY A 92 5.20 -13.73 4.54
C GLY A 92 5.21 -12.91 3.25
N PHE A 93 5.94 -11.79 3.25
CA PHE A 93 5.99 -10.86 2.12
C PHE A 93 6.84 -11.39 0.95
N GLY A 94 8.00 -11.99 1.25
CA GLY A 94 8.94 -12.53 0.27
C GLY A 94 8.81 -14.04 0.05
N GLY A 95 7.94 -14.71 0.81
CA GLY A 95 7.66 -16.14 0.67
C GLY A 95 7.26 -16.77 2.01
N ASP A 96 7.52 -18.07 2.15
CA ASP A 96 7.23 -18.77 3.39
C ASP A 96 8.16 -18.32 4.53
N VAL A 97 7.59 -18.16 5.72
CA VAL A 97 8.29 -17.98 6.99
C VAL A 97 8.26 -19.31 7.75
N PRO A 98 9.27 -20.19 7.55
CA PRO A 98 9.33 -21.48 8.23
C PRO A 98 9.70 -21.32 9.70
N VAL A 99 9.05 -22.12 10.54
CA VAL A 99 9.23 -22.15 11.99
C VAL A 99 9.35 -23.58 12.50
N VAL A 100 10.16 -23.77 13.53
CA VAL A 100 10.22 -24.99 14.33
C VAL A 100 9.77 -24.65 15.74
N VAL A 101 8.77 -25.36 16.24
CA VAL A 101 8.17 -25.14 17.56
C VAL A 101 8.27 -26.42 18.38
N ALA A 102 8.84 -26.31 19.59
CA ALA A 102 8.85 -27.38 20.57
C ALA A 102 7.69 -27.21 21.58
N PHE A 103 7.03 -28.31 21.91
CA PHE A 103 5.94 -28.37 22.87
C PHE A 103 6.23 -29.39 23.97
N ASP A 104 5.73 -29.14 25.18
CA ASP A 104 5.66 -30.17 26.22
C ASP A 104 4.49 -31.15 25.99
N SER A 105 4.21 -32.03 26.95
CA SER A 105 3.10 -32.98 26.86
C SER A 105 1.71 -32.36 26.99
N GLU A 106 1.61 -31.11 27.46
CA GLU A 106 0.35 -30.40 27.71
C GLU A 106 0.03 -29.38 26.61
N GLY A 107 0.98 -29.12 25.70
CA GLY A 107 0.84 -28.15 24.60
C GLY A 107 1.39 -26.77 24.93
N THR A 108 2.18 -26.63 25.99
CA THR A 108 2.94 -25.42 26.27
C THR A 108 4.12 -25.34 25.31
N ILE A 109 4.28 -24.18 24.67
CA ILE A 109 5.42 -23.88 23.80
C ILE A 109 6.69 -23.77 24.67
N LEU A 110 7.64 -24.67 24.45
CA LEU A 110 8.93 -24.70 25.13
C LEU A 110 9.94 -23.77 24.47
N LYS A 111 9.95 -23.75 23.13
CA LYS A 111 10.87 -22.92 22.34
C LYS A 111 10.39 -22.78 20.90
N VAL A 112 10.60 -21.60 20.33
CA VAL A 112 10.36 -21.30 18.91
C VAL A 112 11.69 -20.96 18.26
N LYS A 113 11.88 -21.44 17.03
CA LYS A 113 13.00 -21.05 16.17
C LYS A 113 12.49 -20.77 14.76
N PHE A 114 12.67 -19.55 14.30
CA PHE A 114 12.49 -19.22 12.88
C PHE A 114 13.65 -19.78 12.06
N MET A 115 13.33 -20.39 10.92
CA MET A 115 14.33 -20.91 9.99
C MET A 115 14.62 -19.88 8.89
N GLU A 116 15.64 -20.16 8.06
CA GLU A 116 15.95 -19.31 6.91
C GLU A 116 14.70 -19.05 6.05
N ASN A 117 14.52 -17.80 5.66
CA ASN A 117 13.36 -17.33 4.92
C ASN A 117 13.78 -16.44 3.75
N SER A 118 12.85 -16.22 2.81
CA SER A 118 13.06 -15.38 1.63
C SER A 118 12.50 -13.96 1.79
N GLU A 119 12.26 -13.54 3.03
CA GLU A 119 11.71 -12.21 3.31
C GLU A 119 12.68 -11.08 2.90
N THR A 120 12.20 -9.84 2.92
CA THR A 120 13.04 -8.69 2.57
C THR A 120 14.19 -8.49 3.58
N ALA A 121 15.41 -8.33 3.06
CA ALA A 121 16.61 -8.05 3.84
C ALA A 121 16.47 -6.78 4.69
N GLY A 122 16.84 -6.85 5.97
CA GLY A 122 16.67 -5.75 6.94
C GLY A 122 15.24 -5.61 7.51
N PHE A 123 14.29 -6.42 7.02
CA PHE A 123 12.92 -6.51 7.53
C PHE A 123 12.64 -7.95 8.00
N GLY A 124 11.87 -8.75 7.26
CA GLY A 124 11.48 -10.09 7.69
C GLY A 124 12.61 -11.11 7.81
N GLN A 125 13.75 -10.90 7.14
CA GLN A 125 14.94 -11.76 7.34
C GLN A 125 15.49 -11.69 8.76
N LYS A 126 15.20 -10.61 9.50
CA LYS A 126 15.58 -10.47 10.91
C LYS A 126 15.02 -11.59 11.78
N LEU A 127 13.88 -12.18 11.41
CA LEU A 127 13.29 -13.30 12.15
C LEU A 127 14.26 -14.48 12.26
N ALA A 128 14.97 -14.79 11.18
CA ALA A 128 15.88 -15.93 11.10
C ALA A 128 17.32 -15.60 11.52
N ASP A 129 17.67 -14.31 11.66
CA ASP A 129 19.03 -13.89 12.00
C ASP A 129 19.28 -14.09 13.52
N PRO A 130 20.17 -15.02 13.91
CA PRO A 130 20.48 -15.26 15.31
C PRO A 130 21.22 -14.08 15.98
N SER A 131 21.59 -13.03 15.25
CA SER A 131 22.22 -11.81 15.79
C SER A 131 21.21 -10.67 15.99
N ASP A 132 20.01 -10.78 15.43
CA ASP A 132 18.99 -9.73 15.51
C ASP A 132 18.16 -9.88 16.80
N ALA A 133 18.12 -8.82 17.60
CA ALA A 133 17.45 -8.85 18.89
C ALA A 133 15.92 -8.83 18.79
N ASP A 134 15.36 -8.27 17.71
CA ASP A 134 13.90 -8.18 17.56
C ASP A 134 13.33 -9.52 17.10
N GLY A 135 14.03 -10.21 16.19
CA GLY A 135 13.70 -11.59 15.81
C GLY A 135 13.74 -12.56 17.00
N GLN A 136 14.77 -12.45 17.85
CA GLN A 136 14.88 -13.24 19.09
C GLN A 136 13.74 -12.94 20.06
N LYS A 137 13.42 -11.66 20.32
CA LYS A 137 12.32 -11.28 21.22
C LYS A 137 10.99 -11.82 20.76
N LEU A 138 10.70 -11.74 19.45
CA LEU A 138 9.46 -12.30 18.91
C LEU A 138 9.41 -13.81 19.16
N ALA A 139 10.47 -14.55 18.88
CA ALA A 139 10.54 -16.00 19.16
C ALA A 139 10.36 -16.33 20.65
N GLU A 140 10.98 -15.54 21.54
CA GLU A 140 10.86 -15.68 23.00
C GLU A 140 9.46 -15.37 23.51
N SER A 141 8.74 -14.44 22.88
CA SER A 141 7.38 -14.05 23.30
C SER A 141 6.35 -15.18 23.17
N PHE A 142 6.62 -16.20 22.36
CA PHE A 142 5.80 -17.40 22.25
C PHE A 142 5.99 -18.38 23.42
N VAL A 143 7.15 -18.35 24.08
CA VAL A 143 7.53 -19.36 25.08
C VAL A 143 6.63 -19.28 26.31
N GLY A 144 6.18 -20.43 26.78
CA GLY A 144 5.27 -20.55 27.92
C GLY A 144 3.78 -20.34 27.58
N LYS A 145 3.46 -20.05 26.31
CA LYS A 145 2.08 -19.93 25.84
C LYS A 145 1.54 -21.29 25.35
N SER A 146 0.22 -21.40 25.23
CA SER A 146 -0.48 -22.57 24.71
C SER A 146 -1.80 -22.15 24.06
N GLY A 147 -2.36 -23.03 23.23
CA GLY A 147 -3.58 -22.71 22.47
C GLY A 147 -3.32 -21.73 21.31
N THR A 148 -4.38 -21.43 20.56
CA THR A 148 -4.32 -20.46 19.46
C THR A 148 -4.00 -19.08 20.03
N LEU A 149 -3.05 -18.39 19.39
CA LEU A 149 -2.53 -17.09 19.81
C LEU A 149 -2.96 -16.00 18.85
N GLU A 150 -3.20 -14.81 19.38
CA GLU A 150 -3.53 -13.60 18.64
C GLU A 150 -2.33 -12.63 18.60
N ALA A 151 -2.37 -11.62 17.71
CA ALA A 151 -1.28 -10.66 17.57
C ALA A 151 -0.99 -9.89 18.86
N GLY A 152 -2.01 -9.66 19.70
CA GLY A 152 -1.85 -9.01 21.01
C GLY A 152 -1.21 -9.90 22.08
N ASP A 153 -1.09 -11.20 21.84
CA ASP A 153 -0.43 -12.11 22.77
C ASP A 153 1.09 -12.04 22.68
N VAL A 154 1.65 -11.62 21.55
CA VAL A 154 3.08 -11.73 21.24
C VAL A 154 3.70 -10.37 20.93
N ASP A 155 5.02 -10.27 21.09
CA ASP A 155 5.75 -9.01 20.90
C ASP A 155 6.05 -8.78 19.42
N MET A 156 5.05 -8.30 18.69
CA MET A 156 5.14 -8.01 17.25
C MET A 156 6.24 -6.98 16.94
N ILE A 157 6.99 -7.21 15.86
CA ILE A 157 8.09 -6.32 15.46
C ILE A 157 7.54 -5.15 14.63
N SER A 158 7.71 -3.93 15.13
CA SER A 158 7.32 -2.72 14.40
C SER A 158 8.07 -2.58 13.07
N GLY A 159 7.35 -2.25 12.00
CA GLY A 159 7.90 -2.16 10.64
C GLY A 159 8.18 -3.52 9.97
N VAL A 160 7.90 -4.65 10.64
CA VAL A 160 8.02 -6.03 10.11
C VAL A 160 6.70 -6.78 10.31
N THR A 161 5.58 -6.06 10.21
CA THR A 161 4.26 -6.55 10.62
C THR A 161 3.79 -7.76 9.80
N VAL A 162 4.02 -7.78 8.49
CA VAL A 162 3.63 -8.90 7.62
C VAL A 162 4.37 -10.18 7.99
N SER A 163 5.70 -10.13 8.09
CA SER A 163 6.51 -11.29 8.47
C SER A 163 6.24 -11.72 9.92
N SER A 164 5.94 -10.78 10.82
CA SER A 164 5.57 -11.08 12.21
C SER A 164 4.21 -11.81 12.29
N LYS A 165 3.23 -11.41 11.47
CA LYS A 165 1.94 -12.11 11.37
C LYS A 165 2.10 -13.49 10.74
N ALA A 166 2.96 -13.61 9.71
CA ALA A 166 3.31 -14.90 9.12
C ALA A 166 3.95 -15.84 10.14
N ALA A 167 4.86 -15.34 10.99
CA ALA A 167 5.45 -16.10 12.09
C ALA A 167 4.39 -16.57 13.11
N LEU A 168 3.47 -15.69 13.53
CA LEU A 168 2.35 -16.04 14.40
C LEU A 168 1.46 -17.12 13.78
N SER A 169 1.08 -16.95 12.51
CA SER A 169 0.29 -17.93 11.74
C SER A 169 0.98 -19.29 11.70
N ALA A 170 2.29 -19.32 11.42
CA ALA A 170 3.09 -20.54 11.40
C ALA A 170 3.10 -21.25 12.77
N VAL A 171 3.23 -20.50 13.86
CA VAL A 171 3.17 -21.05 15.23
C VAL A 171 1.76 -21.60 15.52
N ASN A 172 0.71 -20.92 15.10
CA ASN A 172 -0.67 -21.42 15.25
C ASN A 172 -0.94 -22.69 14.44
N SER A 173 -0.38 -22.83 13.22
CA SER A 173 -0.40 -24.09 12.47
C SER A 173 0.31 -25.21 13.22
N ALA A 174 1.44 -24.90 13.88
CA ALA A 174 2.14 -25.86 14.72
C ALA A 174 1.31 -26.26 15.97
N VAL A 175 0.64 -25.31 16.62
CA VAL A 175 -0.28 -25.57 17.74
C VAL A 175 -1.45 -26.47 17.31
N ASN A 176 -2.06 -26.18 16.17
CA ASN A 176 -3.16 -26.96 15.62
C ASN A 176 -2.73 -28.42 15.34
N CYS A 177 -1.58 -28.60 14.72
CA CYS A 177 -1.02 -29.94 14.50
C CYS A 177 -0.71 -30.65 15.82
N PHE A 178 -0.11 -29.97 16.80
CA PHE A 178 0.10 -30.56 18.13
C PHE A 178 -1.22 -31.03 18.75
N ASN A 179 -2.26 -30.20 18.73
CA ASN A 179 -3.58 -30.53 19.25
C ASN A 179 -4.16 -31.78 18.56
N GLU A 180 -3.98 -31.88 17.25
CA GLU A 180 -4.37 -33.05 16.46
C GLU A 180 -3.59 -34.31 16.87
N VAL A 181 -2.26 -34.29 16.74
CA VAL A 181 -1.45 -35.51 16.81
C VAL A 181 -1.09 -35.93 18.23
N ALA A 182 -1.02 -34.97 19.17
CA ALA A 182 -0.61 -35.23 20.56
C ALA A 182 -1.81 -35.32 21.50
N LEU A 183 -2.81 -34.43 21.34
CA LEU A 183 -3.99 -34.38 22.21
C LEU A 183 -5.21 -35.12 21.63
N GLY A 184 -5.16 -35.54 20.36
CA GLY A 184 -6.26 -36.24 19.70
C GLY A 184 -7.49 -35.35 19.48
N GLN A 185 -7.29 -34.03 19.42
CA GLN A 185 -8.34 -33.08 19.07
C GLN A 185 -8.58 -33.14 17.55
N ALA A 186 -9.78 -32.77 17.10
CA ALA A 186 -10.02 -32.65 15.67
C ALA A 186 -9.13 -31.52 15.12
N ALA A 187 -8.43 -31.80 14.02
CA ALA A 187 -7.66 -30.77 13.31
C ALA A 187 -8.60 -29.62 12.93
N VAL A 188 -8.19 -28.39 13.24
CA VAL A 188 -8.80 -27.20 12.66
C VAL A 188 -8.23 -27.08 11.25
N VAL A 189 -8.82 -27.78 10.30
CA VAL A 189 -8.39 -27.66 8.90
C VAL A 189 -8.99 -26.37 8.37
N GLU A 190 -8.14 -25.39 8.02
CA GLU A 190 -8.63 -24.23 7.27
C GLU A 190 -9.30 -24.74 5.99
N ALA A 191 -10.54 -24.30 5.76
CA ALA A 191 -11.27 -24.67 4.56
C ALA A 191 -10.46 -24.20 3.34
N GLU A 192 -10.24 -25.10 2.38
CA GLU A 192 -9.58 -24.74 1.13
C GLU A 192 -10.39 -23.61 0.47
N GLN A 193 -9.73 -22.49 0.22
CA GLN A 193 -10.37 -21.33 -0.37
C GLN A 193 -10.78 -21.68 -1.80
N LEU A 194 -12.09 -21.79 -2.04
CA LEU A 194 -12.62 -22.06 -3.37
C LEU A 194 -12.52 -20.80 -4.23
N THR A 195 -12.25 -20.98 -5.52
CA THR A 195 -12.51 -19.90 -6.49
C THR A 195 -14.03 -19.65 -6.59
N PRO A 196 -14.48 -18.49 -7.09
CA PRO A 196 -15.90 -18.24 -7.34
C PRO A 196 -16.60 -19.36 -8.12
N ASP A 197 -15.96 -19.86 -9.19
CA ASP A 197 -16.53 -20.95 -9.99
C ASP A 197 -16.62 -22.26 -9.20
N GLN A 198 -15.60 -22.62 -8.43
CA GLN A 198 -15.62 -23.80 -7.57
C GLN A 198 -16.67 -23.69 -6.45
N ALA A 199 -16.87 -22.49 -5.90
CA ALA A 199 -17.89 -22.23 -4.90
C ALA A 199 -19.30 -22.44 -5.50
N LEU A 200 -19.56 -21.91 -6.68
CA LEU A 200 -20.82 -22.12 -7.40
C LEU A 200 -21.08 -23.61 -7.69
N GLU A 201 -20.06 -24.36 -8.15
CA GLU A 201 -20.17 -25.80 -8.42
C GLU A 201 -20.45 -26.64 -7.16
N SER A 202 -20.08 -26.13 -5.98
CA SER A 202 -20.30 -26.80 -4.70
C SER A 202 -21.72 -26.66 -4.15
N MET A 203 -22.54 -25.76 -4.72
CA MET A 203 -23.86 -25.39 -4.22
C MET A 203 -24.98 -25.89 -5.14
N GLU A 204 -26.14 -26.20 -4.56
CA GLU A 204 -27.38 -26.38 -5.33
C GLU A 204 -28.05 -25.02 -5.54
N LEU A 205 -27.90 -24.47 -6.74
CA LEU A 205 -28.30 -23.11 -7.10
C LEU A 205 -29.42 -23.08 -8.14
N THR A 206 -30.32 -22.11 -8.00
CA THR A 206 -31.28 -21.71 -9.03
C THR A 206 -30.95 -20.30 -9.50
N GLU A 207 -30.74 -20.10 -10.79
CA GLU A 207 -30.45 -18.79 -11.37
C GLU A 207 -31.67 -17.86 -11.27
N ILE A 208 -31.43 -16.61 -10.87
CA ILE A 208 -32.44 -15.55 -10.74
C ILE A 208 -32.12 -14.39 -11.67
N GLU A 209 -32.99 -13.38 -11.73
CA GLU A 209 -32.74 -12.17 -12.53
C GLU A 209 -31.50 -11.45 -12.00
N ILE A 210 -30.52 -11.21 -12.89
CA ILE A 210 -29.25 -10.57 -12.55
C ILE A 210 -29.51 -9.07 -12.30
N PRO A 211 -29.23 -8.55 -11.09
CA PRO A 211 -29.36 -7.13 -10.80
C PRO A 211 -28.42 -6.27 -11.63
N GLU A 212 -28.79 -5.01 -11.85
CA GLU A 212 -27.97 -4.06 -12.60
C GLU A 212 -26.58 -3.90 -11.96
N GLY A 213 -25.53 -3.95 -12.78
CA GLY A 213 -24.14 -3.83 -12.33
C GLY A 213 -23.48 -5.11 -11.80
N LEU A 214 -24.22 -6.24 -11.76
CA LEU A 214 -23.70 -7.55 -11.39
C LEU A 214 -23.48 -8.45 -12.62
N THR A 215 -22.69 -9.51 -12.45
CA THR A 215 -22.36 -10.50 -13.49
C THR A 215 -23.06 -11.84 -13.28
N GLY A 216 -23.65 -12.09 -12.11
CA GLY A 216 -24.46 -13.28 -11.86
C GLY A 216 -25.27 -13.20 -10.56
N ALA A 217 -26.36 -13.94 -10.50
CA ALA A 217 -27.24 -14.00 -9.34
C ALA A 217 -27.95 -15.36 -9.25
N TRP A 218 -27.99 -15.94 -8.05
CA TRP A 218 -28.62 -17.22 -7.77
C TRP A 218 -29.28 -17.24 -6.39
N GLU A 219 -30.20 -18.18 -6.18
CA GLU A 219 -30.71 -18.58 -4.86
C GLU A 219 -30.32 -20.03 -4.57
N THR A 220 -29.96 -20.32 -3.32
CA THR A 220 -29.80 -21.70 -2.86
C THR A 220 -31.16 -22.30 -2.47
N ALA A 221 -31.23 -23.64 -2.41
CA ALA A 221 -32.41 -24.35 -1.92
C ALA A 221 -32.82 -23.97 -0.48
N ASN A 222 -31.90 -23.38 0.29
CA ASN A 222 -32.12 -22.94 1.67
C ASN A 222 -32.59 -21.49 1.79
N GLY A 223 -32.78 -20.78 0.66
CA GLY A 223 -33.25 -19.40 0.62
C GLY A 223 -32.15 -18.34 0.85
N THR A 224 -30.87 -18.71 0.72
CA THR A 224 -29.76 -17.73 0.67
C THR A 224 -29.61 -17.19 -0.75
N THR A 225 -29.18 -15.93 -0.88
CA THR A 225 -28.94 -15.30 -2.20
C THR A 225 -27.44 -15.23 -2.46
N VAL A 226 -27.01 -15.62 -3.65
CA VAL A 226 -25.61 -15.61 -4.08
C VAL A 226 -25.47 -14.64 -5.24
N LEU A 227 -24.57 -13.65 -5.12
CA LEU A 227 -24.37 -12.57 -6.10
C LEU A 227 -22.91 -12.52 -6.54
N ARG A 228 -22.67 -12.39 -7.85
CA ARG A 228 -21.35 -12.28 -8.47
C ARG A 228 -21.19 -10.93 -9.15
N THR A 229 -20.03 -10.32 -9.00
CA THR A 229 -19.66 -9.07 -9.67
C THR A 229 -18.20 -9.07 -10.05
N GLU A 230 -17.86 -8.19 -10.99
CA GLU A 230 -16.49 -7.78 -11.23
C GLU A 230 -16.19 -6.47 -10.48
N ALA A 231 -14.96 -6.36 -9.97
CA ALA A 231 -14.46 -5.15 -9.33
C ALA A 231 -13.02 -4.85 -9.77
N THR A 232 -12.68 -3.57 -9.85
CA THR A 232 -11.32 -3.15 -10.17
C THR A 232 -10.53 -2.99 -8.87
N GLY A 233 -9.41 -3.69 -8.74
CA GLY A 233 -8.48 -3.56 -7.63
C GLY A 233 -7.40 -2.51 -7.92
N TYR A 234 -6.40 -2.89 -8.72
CA TYR A 234 -5.31 -2.00 -9.12
C TYR A 234 -5.58 -1.39 -10.51
N GLU A 235 -5.31 -0.10 -10.67
CA GLU A 235 -5.68 0.70 -11.86
C GLU A 235 -5.01 0.21 -13.18
N TYR A 236 -3.90 -0.52 -13.08
CA TYR A 236 -3.17 -1.07 -14.22
C TYR A 236 -3.38 -2.58 -14.45
N GLU A 237 -4.31 -3.21 -13.74
CA GLU A 237 -4.59 -4.63 -13.93
C GLU A 237 -5.30 -4.90 -15.25
N THR A 238 -4.93 -6.02 -15.88
CA THR A 238 -5.45 -6.42 -17.19
C THR A 238 -6.76 -7.20 -17.09
N ALA A 239 -7.17 -7.59 -15.88
CA ALA A 239 -8.41 -8.31 -15.60
C ALA A 239 -9.03 -7.83 -14.26
N PRO A 240 -10.37 -7.70 -14.19
CA PRO A 240 -11.04 -7.36 -12.94
C PRO A 240 -11.02 -8.52 -11.94
N LEU A 241 -11.11 -8.20 -10.65
CA LEU A 241 -11.37 -9.15 -9.58
C LEU A 241 -12.77 -9.71 -9.73
N ASP A 242 -12.87 -11.03 -9.71
CA ASP A 242 -14.15 -11.74 -9.70
C ASP A 242 -14.58 -11.98 -8.25
N VAL A 243 -15.68 -11.39 -7.84
CA VAL A 243 -16.15 -11.41 -6.44
C VAL A 243 -17.51 -12.07 -6.37
N LEU A 244 -17.64 -13.09 -5.53
CA LEU A 244 -18.86 -13.83 -5.26
C LEU A 244 -19.21 -13.70 -3.78
N VAL A 245 -20.45 -13.35 -3.47
CA VAL A 245 -20.93 -13.14 -2.10
C VAL A 245 -22.20 -13.92 -1.87
N GLU A 246 -22.27 -14.65 -0.76
CA GLU A 246 -23.48 -15.31 -0.28
C GLU A 246 -24.09 -14.53 0.90
N PHE A 247 -25.38 -14.27 0.83
CA PHE A 247 -26.18 -13.58 1.83
C PHE A 247 -27.25 -14.48 2.42
N ASP A 248 -27.51 -14.36 3.71
CA ASP A 248 -28.73 -14.90 4.31
C ASP A 248 -29.97 -14.05 3.95
N THR A 249 -31.14 -14.44 4.46
CA THR A 249 -32.41 -13.76 4.18
C THR A 249 -32.50 -12.34 4.75
N ASP A 250 -31.68 -12.02 5.74
CA ASP A 250 -31.64 -10.71 6.39
C ASP A 250 -30.56 -9.79 5.78
N GLY A 251 -29.70 -10.33 4.92
CA GLY A 251 -28.61 -9.65 4.24
C GLY A 251 -27.28 -9.69 4.99
N ASN A 252 -27.10 -10.60 5.96
CA ASN A 252 -25.78 -10.87 6.51
C ASN A 252 -24.94 -11.64 5.49
N ILE A 253 -23.69 -11.24 5.34
CA ILE A 253 -22.74 -11.98 4.51
C ILE A 253 -22.39 -13.30 5.21
N LEU A 254 -22.66 -14.41 4.55
CA LEU A 254 -22.29 -15.74 5.02
C LEU A 254 -20.88 -16.12 4.56
N ASN A 255 -20.54 -15.80 3.31
CA ASN A 255 -19.28 -16.15 2.67
C ASN A 255 -18.94 -15.16 1.55
N VAL A 256 -17.64 -14.97 1.31
CA VAL A 256 -17.10 -14.23 0.15
C VAL A 256 -16.05 -15.12 -0.51
N TRP A 257 -16.07 -15.19 -1.84
CA TRP A 257 -15.04 -15.82 -2.65
C TRP A 257 -14.51 -14.82 -3.67
N VAL A 258 -13.21 -14.87 -3.91
CA VAL A 258 -12.53 -13.94 -4.82
C VAL A 258 -11.64 -14.72 -5.77
N GLY A 259 -11.84 -14.52 -7.07
CA GLY A 259 -10.93 -14.93 -8.11
C GLY A 259 -9.79 -13.92 -8.21
N THR A 260 -8.56 -14.40 -8.07
CA THR A 260 -7.35 -13.56 -8.12
C THR A 260 -6.63 -13.65 -9.47
N ASP A 261 -7.32 -14.12 -10.51
CA ASP A 261 -6.78 -14.18 -11.85
C ASP A 261 -6.47 -12.76 -12.34
N GLY A 262 -5.22 -12.52 -12.75
CA GLY A 262 -4.75 -11.19 -13.17
C GLY A 262 -4.17 -10.32 -12.05
N GLN A 263 -4.19 -10.79 -10.79
CA GLN A 263 -3.48 -10.15 -9.69
C GLN A 263 -1.97 -10.44 -9.75
N THR A 264 -1.16 -9.54 -9.19
CA THR A 264 0.28 -9.79 -9.00
C THR A 264 0.48 -10.94 -8.01
N ALA A 265 1.05 -12.05 -8.48
CA ALA A 265 1.36 -13.21 -7.63
C ALA A 265 2.24 -12.83 -6.44
N GLY A 266 1.87 -13.32 -5.25
CA GLY A 266 2.53 -13.04 -3.97
C GLY A 266 2.13 -11.70 -3.33
N ILE A 267 1.41 -10.83 -4.03
CA ILE A 267 0.98 -9.52 -3.52
C ILE A 267 -0.56 -9.42 -3.59
N GLY A 268 -1.13 -9.32 -4.79
CA GLY A 268 -2.58 -9.11 -4.98
C GLY A 268 -3.41 -10.38 -4.77
N ASP A 269 -2.81 -11.56 -4.91
CA ASP A 269 -3.46 -12.85 -4.64
C ASP A 269 -3.83 -13.03 -3.16
N GLN A 270 -3.21 -12.27 -2.25
CA GLN A 270 -3.57 -12.23 -0.83
C GLN A 270 -5.01 -11.76 -0.59
N ALA A 271 -5.61 -11.00 -1.53
CA ALA A 271 -7.02 -10.60 -1.46
C ALA A 271 -7.99 -11.78 -1.59
N GLY A 272 -7.53 -12.93 -2.08
CA GLY A 272 -8.24 -14.20 -2.08
C GLY A 272 -7.91 -15.08 -0.87
N GLY A 273 -7.29 -14.57 0.20
CA GLY A 273 -6.92 -15.35 1.39
C GLY A 273 -8.06 -15.47 2.42
N ALA A 274 -8.11 -16.60 3.13
CA ALA A 274 -9.15 -16.90 4.14
C ALA A 274 -9.18 -15.89 5.29
N GLU A 275 -8.03 -15.50 5.83
CA GLU A 275 -7.92 -14.53 6.93
C GLU A 275 -8.60 -13.20 6.59
N TYR A 276 -8.45 -12.75 5.35
CA TYR A 276 -9.07 -11.52 4.87
C TYR A 276 -10.56 -11.70 4.56
N LEU A 277 -10.94 -12.73 3.80
CA LEU A 277 -12.34 -12.93 3.44
C LEU A 277 -13.25 -13.25 4.64
N ASN A 278 -12.70 -13.86 5.69
CA ASN A 278 -13.45 -14.13 6.92
C ASN A 278 -13.86 -12.86 7.68
N GLN A 279 -13.21 -11.71 7.46
CA GLN A 279 -13.64 -10.44 8.05
C GLN A 279 -15.03 -10.01 7.56
N TYR A 280 -15.45 -10.46 6.38
CA TYR A 280 -16.77 -10.15 5.84
C TYR A 280 -17.89 -11.00 6.47
N LYS A 281 -17.56 -12.09 7.16
CA LYS A 281 -18.57 -13.01 7.67
C LYS A 281 -19.37 -12.37 8.81
N GLY A 282 -20.69 -12.30 8.64
CA GLY A 282 -21.61 -11.64 9.56
C GLY A 282 -21.70 -10.12 9.39
N VAL A 283 -21.01 -9.54 8.41
CA VAL A 283 -21.19 -8.13 8.04
C VAL A 283 -22.61 -7.94 7.51
N LEU A 284 -23.30 -6.92 8.03
CA LEU A 284 -24.67 -6.57 7.69
C LEU A 284 -24.74 -5.15 7.11
N GLY A 285 -25.23 -5.04 5.87
CA GLY A 285 -25.37 -3.75 5.19
C GLY A 285 -24.04 -3.05 4.89
N GLU A 286 -24.11 -1.90 4.21
CA GLU A 286 -22.90 -1.18 3.79
C GLU A 286 -22.09 -0.67 4.97
N ALA A 287 -22.75 -0.19 6.02
CA ALA A 287 -22.09 0.33 7.22
C ALA A 287 -21.23 -0.72 7.94
N GLY A 288 -21.60 -2.00 7.86
CA GLY A 288 -20.80 -3.07 8.45
C GLY A 288 -19.47 -3.31 7.72
N LEU A 289 -19.29 -2.78 6.50
CA LEU A 289 -18.03 -2.91 5.77
C LEU A 289 -16.92 -2.07 6.38
N ASP A 290 -17.21 -1.01 7.12
CA ASP A 290 -16.18 -0.11 7.67
C ASP A 290 -15.21 -0.84 8.62
N GLY A 291 -15.70 -1.87 9.32
CA GLY A 291 -14.89 -2.74 10.18
C GLY A 291 -14.01 -3.75 9.44
N VAL A 292 -14.00 -3.76 8.11
CA VAL A 292 -13.13 -4.66 7.31
C VAL A 292 -11.84 -3.94 6.92
N ASP A 293 -10.72 -4.47 7.41
CA ASP A 293 -9.36 -3.95 7.22
C ASP A 293 -8.75 -4.42 5.89
N THR A 294 -8.01 -3.53 5.22
CA THR A 294 -7.20 -3.89 4.05
C THR A 294 -5.90 -4.60 4.43
N ILE A 295 -5.37 -5.45 3.54
CA ILE A 295 -4.06 -6.07 3.74
C ILE A 295 -2.95 -5.11 3.31
N SER A 296 -2.01 -4.82 4.21
CA SER A 296 -0.80 -4.05 3.90
C SER A 296 0.02 -4.73 2.81
N GLY A 297 0.25 -4.04 1.70
CA GLY A 297 0.94 -4.58 0.51
C GLY A 297 -0.02 -5.04 -0.58
N ALA A 298 -1.26 -5.41 -0.23
CA ALA A 298 -2.34 -5.75 -1.18
C ALA A 298 -3.52 -4.77 -1.08
N THR A 299 -3.24 -3.52 -0.68
CA THR A 299 -4.26 -2.51 -0.34
C THR A 299 -5.22 -2.25 -1.49
N GLN A 300 -4.73 -2.21 -2.73
CA GLN A 300 -5.54 -1.92 -3.90
C GLN A 300 -6.44 -3.11 -4.26
N SER A 301 -5.90 -4.33 -4.26
CA SER A 301 -6.67 -5.55 -4.48
C SER A 301 -7.75 -5.75 -3.41
N THR A 302 -7.42 -5.52 -2.14
CA THR A 302 -8.38 -5.65 -1.03
C THR A 302 -9.46 -4.56 -1.07
N ARG A 303 -9.13 -3.30 -1.39
CA ARG A 303 -10.14 -2.25 -1.67
C ARG A 303 -11.04 -2.62 -2.84
N GLY A 304 -10.50 -3.24 -3.90
CA GLY A 304 -11.27 -3.77 -5.01
C GLY A 304 -12.30 -4.82 -4.57
N VAL A 305 -11.88 -5.78 -3.73
CA VAL A 305 -12.81 -6.76 -3.13
C VAL A 305 -13.90 -6.05 -2.32
N LYS A 306 -13.54 -5.10 -1.44
CA LYS A 306 -14.50 -4.33 -0.63
C LYS A 306 -15.51 -3.59 -1.49
N LYS A 307 -15.06 -3.02 -2.62
CA LYS A 307 -15.93 -2.38 -3.62
C LYS A 307 -16.88 -3.38 -4.28
N GLY A 308 -16.39 -4.56 -4.66
CA GLY A 308 -17.23 -5.64 -5.20
C GLY A 308 -18.30 -6.09 -4.20
N VAL A 309 -17.90 -6.33 -2.96
CA VAL A 309 -18.85 -6.70 -1.88
C VAL A 309 -19.90 -5.61 -1.66
N ARG A 310 -19.50 -4.33 -1.64
CA ARG A 310 -20.44 -3.20 -1.52
C ARG A 310 -21.48 -3.20 -2.64
N LYS A 311 -21.07 -3.42 -3.90
CA LYS A 311 -22.02 -3.55 -5.03
C LYS A 311 -23.01 -4.70 -4.82
N CYS A 312 -22.54 -5.84 -4.33
CA CYS A 312 -23.41 -6.97 -4.02
C CYS A 312 -24.41 -6.65 -2.89
N ILE A 313 -23.98 -5.93 -1.83
CA ILE A 313 -24.89 -5.48 -0.76
C ILE A 313 -25.95 -4.53 -1.32
N GLN A 314 -25.56 -3.55 -2.14
CA GLN A 314 -26.48 -2.59 -2.76
C GLN A 314 -27.54 -3.29 -3.62
N ALA A 315 -27.11 -4.23 -4.45
CA ALA A 315 -28.00 -5.05 -5.25
C ALA A 315 -28.94 -5.91 -4.39
N PHE A 316 -28.43 -6.55 -3.33
CA PHE A 316 -29.25 -7.34 -2.41
C PHE A 316 -30.32 -6.49 -1.73
N VAL A 317 -29.97 -5.31 -1.21
CA VAL A 317 -30.92 -4.39 -0.57
C VAL A 317 -31.98 -3.90 -1.56
N ALA A 318 -31.60 -3.64 -2.82
CA ALA A 318 -32.55 -3.27 -3.85
C ALA A 318 -33.53 -4.41 -4.20
N MET A 319 -33.08 -5.67 -4.14
CA MET A 319 -33.93 -6.85 -4.33
C MET A 319 -34.87 -7.11 -3.15
N TYR A 320 -34.38 -6.88 -1.92
CA TYR A 320 -35.07 -7.18 -0.67
C TYR A 320 -35.20 -5.93 0.21
N PRO A 321 -36.05 -4.96 -0.13
CA PRO A 321 -36.12 -3.67 0.57
C PRO A 321 -36.62 -3.77 2.02
N ASP A 322 -37.23 -4.90 2.41
CA ASP A 322 -37.72 -5.16 3.77
C ASP A 322 -36.72 -5.94 4.65
N CYS A 323 -35.51 -6.25 4.14
CA CYS A 323 -34.49 -7.00 4.90
C CYS A 323 -33.81 -6.13 5.97
N ALA A 324 -33.16 -6.77 6.95
CA ALA A 324 -32.45 -6.05 8.01
C ALA A 324 -31.32 -5.16 7.45
N ALA A 325 -30.59 -5.65 6.43
CA ALA A 325 -29.53 -4.91 5.76
C ALA A 325 -30.01 -3.58 5.14
N ALA A 326 -31.28 -3.49 4.72
CA ALA A 326 -31.87 -2.26 4.18
C ALA A 326 -32.05 -1.15 5.23
N THR A 327 -32.06 -1.53 6.51
CA THR A 327 -32.25 -0.62 7.66
C THR A 327 -31.00 -0.50 8.54
N ALA A 328 -29.89 -1.11 8.14
CA ALA A 328 -28.64 -1.05 8.86
C ALA A 328 -28.11 0.39 8.83
N VAL A 329 -28.22 1.09 9.96
CA VAL A 329 -27.65 2.42 10.17
C VAL A 329 -26.25 2.24 10.76
N ALA A 330 -25.27 2.98 10.25
CA ALA A 330 -23.94 3.01 10.84
C ALA A 330 -24.01 3.37 12.33
N PRO A 331 -23.17 2.77 13.20
CA PRO A 331 -22.92 3.37 14.50
C PRO A 331 -22.49 4.84 14.28
N GLU A 332 -22.95 5.77 15.12
CA GLU A 332 -22.54 7.18 15.01
C GLU A 332 -21.00 7.26 15.03
N GLY A 333 -20.42 7.62 13.88
CA GLY A 333 -19.00 7.52 13.57
C GLY A 333 -18.73 6.58 12.38
N GLY A 334 -19.08 7.00 11.17
CA GLY A 334 -18.84 6.23 9.94
C GLY A 334 -18.98 7.09 8.70
N ASP A 335 -17.92 7.11 7.89
CA ASP A 335 -17.71 7.97 6.73
C ASP A 335 -18.61 7.62 5.54
N ALA A 336 -19.33 8.61 5.03
CA ALA A 336 -20.02 8.51 3.74
C ALA A 336 -19.05 8.91 2.61
N GLU A 337 -18.46 7.95 1.90
CA GLU A 337 -17.88 8.19 0.58
C GLU A 337 -18.97 8.10 -0.49
N SER A 338 -19.30 9.22 -1.12
CA SER A 338 -20.23 9.29 -2.25
C SER A 338 -19.55 8.85 -3.55
N GLU A 339 -20.10 7.85 -4.24
CA GLU A 339 -19.81 7.66 -5.66
C GLU A 339 -20.54 8.72 -6.49
N ALA A 340 -19.79 9.38 -7.37
CA ALA A 340 -20.33 10.26 -8.39
C ALA A 340 -21.17 9.46 -9.40
N SER A 341 -22.49 9.63 -9.34
CA SER A 341 -23.38 9.45 -10.48
C SER A 341 -24.16 10.74 -10.71
N SER A 342 -24.28 11.08 -11.99
CA SER A 342 -24.73 12.35 -12.55
C SER A 342 -26.12 12.83 -12.09
N GLU A 343 -26.20 14.15 -11.95
CA GLU A 343 -27.39 15.03 -11.91
C GLU A 343 -28.13 15.26 -10.56
N ALA A 344 -27.91 16.48 -10.05
CA ALA A 344 -28.86 17.40 -9.41
C ALA A 344 -29.33 17.14 -7.95
N ALA A 345 -28.59 17.69 -6.98
CA ALA A 345 -28.96 18.91 -6.23
C ALA A 345 -27.93 19.11 -5.10
N VAL A 346 -27.24 20.26 -5.09
CA VAL A 346 -26.26 20.62 -4.05
C VAL A 346 -27.01 20.88 -2.74
N GLU A 347 -26.84 20.00 -1.76
CA GLU A 347 -27.18 20.28 -0.36
C GLU A 347 -25.93 20.89 0.28
N THR A 348 -26.01 22.15 0.69
CA THR A 348 -24.89 22.93 1.23
C THR A 348 -24.49 22.38 2.61
N ALA A 349 -23.31 21.79 2.72
CA ALA A 349 -22.69 21.44 3.99
C ALA A 349 -22.34 22.74 4.76
N THR A 350 -22.90 22.93 5.96
CA THR A 350 -22.62 24.10 6.82
C THR A 350 -21.73 23.71 7.99
N LEU A 351 -20.58 24.36 8.15
CA LEU A 351 -19.73 24.30 9.34
C LEU A 351 -20.52 24.72 10.60
N SER A 352 -20.29 24.05 11.73
CA SER A 352 -20.92 24.41 13.01
C SER A 352 -20.26 25.66 13.62
N ASP A 353 -21.04 26.48 14.34
CA ASP A 353 -20.52 27.64 15.09
C ASP A 353 -19.39 27.27 16.06
N GLU A 354 -19.38 26.03 16.56
CA GLU A 354 -18.35 25.52 17.47
C GLU A 354 -17.03 25.26 16.74
N ALA A 355 -17.08 24.65 15.55
CA ALA A 355 -15.91 24.45 14.69
C ALA A 355 -15.33 25.80 14.21
N CYS A 356 -16.19 26.76 13.86
CA CYS A 356 -15.76 28.10 13.50
C CYS A 356 -15.06 28.84 14.65
N LYS A 357 -15.58 28.73 15.87
CA LYS A 357 -14.96 29.35 17.06
C LYS A 357 -13.66 28.67 17.50
N ALA A 358 -13.43 27.40 17.16
CA ALA A 358 -12.19 26.72 17.47
C ALA A 358 -10.98 27.36 16.77
N VAL A 359 -11.17 27.89 15.56
CA VAL A 359 -10.10 28.53 14.76
C VAL A 359 -10.19 30.05 14.72
N LEU A 360 -11.35 30.64 15.03
CA LEU A 360 -11.61 32.08 15.12
C LEU A 360 -12.37 32.41 16.42
N PRO A 361 -11.71 32.37 17.59
CA PRO A 361 -12.38 32.46 18.89
C PRO A 361 -13.04 33.82 19.16
N ASP A 362 -12.58 34.89 18.53
CA ASP A 362 -13.10 36.25 18.71
C ASP A 362 -14.29 36.58 17.78
N ALA A 363 -14.66 35.69 16.86
CA ALA A 363 -15.78 35.88 15.94
C ALA A 363 -17.15 35.70 16.64
N THR A 364 -18.11 36.56 16.30
CA THR A 364 -19.47 36.53 16.83
C THR A 364 -20.55 36.29 15.78
N THR A 365 -20.23 36.44 14.49
CA THR A 365 -21.16 36.19 13.38
C THR A 365 -20.51 35.31 12.32
N PHE A 366 -21.30 34.44 11.70
CA PHE A 366 -20.85 33.50 10.66
C PHE A 366 -21.87 33.48 9.52
N GLU A 367 -21.42 33.69 8.29
CA GLU A 367 -22.23 33.67 7.06
C GLU A 367 -21.56 32.75 6.05
N ALA A 368 -22.24 31.69 5.62
CA ALA A 368 -21.72 30.77 4.63
C ALA A 368 -21.51 31.47 3.27
N VAL A 369 -20.41 31.16 2.60
CA VAL A 369 -20.04 31.69 1.30
C VAL A 369 -19.73 30.54 0.35
N GLU A 370 -20.23 30.63 -0.87
CA GLU A 370 -19.93 29.67 -1.94
C GLU A 370 -18.48 29.88 -2.43
N SER A 371 -17.77 28.78 -2.69
CA SER A 371 -16.45 28.79 -3.32
C SER A 371 -16.44 27.80 -4.49
N ALA A 372 -15.77 28.17 -5.57
CA ALA A 372 -15.49 27.28 -6.70
C ALA A 372 -14.10 26.63 -6.61
N THR A 373 -13.35 26.87 -5.53
CA THR A 373 -12.02 26.30 -5.30
C THR A 373 -12.12 24.80 -5.03
N SER A 374 -11.44 23.99 -5.85
CA SER A 374 -11.39 22.53 -5.68
C SER A 374 -10.81 22.14 -4.32
N GLY A 375 -11.36 21.11 -3.68
CA GLY A 375 -10.92 20.64 -2.36
C GLY A 375 -11.50 21.40 -1.17
N VAL A 376 -12.27 22.48 -1.38
CA VAL A 376 -13.01 23.19 -0.33
C VAL A 376 -14.34 22.47 -0.04
N GLN A 377 -14.57 22.13 1.24
CA GLN A 377 -15.86 21.60 1.69
C GLN A 377 -16.82 22.69 2.14
N ALA A 378 -16.31 23.75 2.77
CA ALA A 378 -17.11 24.86 3.27
C ALA A 378 -16.28 26.13 3.42
N ALA A 379 -16.87 27.28 3.12
CA ALA A 379 -16.29 28.59 3.41
C ALA A 379 -17.31 29.45 4.16
N VAL A 380 -16.84 30.16 5.19
CA VAL A 380 -17.67 30.96 6.08
C VAL A 380 -16.98 32.29 6.31
N LYS A 381 -17.70 33.38 6.06
CA LYS A 381 -17.29 34.73 6.41
C LYS A 381 -17.69 35.04 7.85
N ALA A 382 -16.74 35.53 8.64
CA ALA A 382 -16.96 35.99 9.99
C ALA A 382 -16.80 37.52 10.11
N ASP A 383 -17.21 38.10 11.25
CA ASP A 383 -16.98 39.52 11.56
C ASP A 383 -15.50 39.85 11.80
N THR A 384 -14.68 38.87 12.18
CA THR A 384 -13.25 39.03 12.45
C THR A 384 -12.33 38.39 11.41
N GLY A 385 -12.88 37.73 10.37
CA GLY A 385 -12.07 36.95 9.42
C GLY A 385 -12.88 35.97 8.58
N TRP A 386 -12.25 34.83 8.23
CA TRP A 386 -12.84 33.76 7.43
C TRP A 386 -12.51 32.39 8.02
N VAL A 387 -13.46 31.45 7.97
CA VAL A 387 -13.25 30.05 8.31
C VAL A 387 -13.43 29.24 7.03
N ILE A 388 -12.42 28.45 6.66
CA ILE A 388 -12.45 27.64 5.45
C ILE A 388 -12.07 26.21 5.82
N GLN A 389 -12.93 25.27 5.45
CA GLN A 389 -12.66 23.84 5.57
C GLN A 389 -12.27 23.30 4.19
N ALA A 390 -11.08 22.70 4.12
CA ALA A 390 -10.53 22.10 2.92
C ALA A 390 -9.96 20.71 3.22
N SER A 391 -9.75 19.88 2.21
CA SER A 391 -9.14 18.56 2.36
C SER A 391 -8.15 18.31 1.25
N ALA A 392 -7.10 17.56 1.60
CA ALA A 392 -6.18 16.99 0.65
C ALA A 392 -5.91 15.52 0.97
N LYS A 393 -5.36 14.78 0.00
CA LYS A 393 -5.18 13.33 0.10
C LYS A 393 -4.01 12.97 1.03
N GLY A 394 -4.32 12.29 2.13
CA GLY A 394 -3.36 11.69 3.06
C GLY A 394 -3.11 10.21 2.79
N PHE A 395 -2.55 9.51 3.78
CA PHE A 395 -2.15 8.09 3.65
C PHE A 395 -3.38 7.17 3.75
N GLY A 396 -4.25 7.39 4.73
CA GLY A 396 -5.49 6.64 4.94
C GLY A 396 -6.69 7.11 4.11
N GLY A 397 -6.69 8.35 3.63
CA GLY A 397 -7.83 8.96 2.94
C GLY A 397 -7.71 10.49 2.86
N GLN A 398 -8.82 11.20 2.63
CA GLN A 398 -8.84 12.67 2.69
C GLN A 398 -8.55 13.16 4.11
N VAL A 399 -7.70 14.17 4.24
CA VAL A 399 -7.36 14.85 5.50
C VAL A 399 -8.07 16.20 5.51
N PRO A 400 -9.26 16.31 6.15
CA PRO A 400 -9.92 17.59 6.33
C PRO A 400 -9.16 18.46 7.33
N VAL A 401 -9.08 19.75 7.01
CA VAL A 401 -8.45 20.79 7.84
C VAL A 401 -9.37 22.01 7.83
N ILE A 402 -9.63 22.57 9.01
CA ILE A 402 -10.36 23.83 9.17
C ILE A 402 -9.34 24.91 9.48
N VAL A 403 -9.34 25.98 8.69
CA VAL A 403 -8.41 27.10 8.79
C VAL A 403 -9.19 28.37 9.10
N GLY A 404 -8.80 29.04 10.18
CA GLY A 404 -9.24 30.39 10.53
C GLY A 404 -8.24 31.39 10.00
N LEU A 405 -8.73 32.37 9.24
CA LEU A 405 -7.95 33.46 8.64
C LEU A 405 -8.43 34.80 9.18
N ASP A 406 -7.54 35.74 9.45
CA ASP A 406 -7.91 37.12 9.75
C ASP A 406 -8.33 37.91 8.48
N ALA A 407 -8.67 39.18 8.66
CA ALA A 407 -9.08 40.06 7.57
C ALA A 407 -7.97 40.35 6.54
N ASP A 408 -6.71 40.06 6.86
CA ASP A 408 -5.55 40.25 5.99
C ASP A 408 -5.10 38.91 5.33
N GLY A 409 -5.76 37.79 5.67
CA GLY A 409 -5.47 36.46 5.12
C GLY A 409 -4.37 35.71 5.86
N ALA A 410 -3.99 36.14 7.07
CA ALA A 410 -3.07 35.40 7.91
C ALA A 410 -3.80 34.33 8.72
N ILE A 411 -3.18 33.16 8.88
CA ILE A 411 -3.72 32.04 9.64
C ILE A 411 -3.72 32.39 11.13
N VAL A 412 -4.90 32.41 11.75
CA VAL A 412 -5.09 32.65 13.19
C VAL A 412 -5.38 31.38 13.98
N GLY A 413 -5.84 30.33 13.31
CA GLY A 413 -6.09 29.03 13.92
C GLY A 413 -6.21 27.92 12.90
N VAL A 414 -5.81 26.71 13.29
CA VAL A 414 -5.97 25.49 12.48
C VAL A 414 -6.52 24.41 13.40
N SER A 415 -7.53 23.69 12.94
CA SER A 415 -8.04 22.51 13.61
C SER A 415 -8.17 21.33 12.65
N PHE A 416 -8.00 20.14 13.20
CA PHE A 416 -8.07 18.88 12.48
C PHE A 416 -9.36 18.17 12.93
N PRO A 417 -10.45 18.24 12.16
CA PRO A 417 -11.63 17.42 12.42
C PRO A 417 -11.30 15.93 12.31
N GLU A 418 -12.19 15.08 12.84
CA GLU A 418 -12.04 13.62 12.75
C GLU A 418 -11.87 13.17 11.30
N ASN A 419 -11.02 12.17 11.07
CA ASN A 419 -10.75 11.62 9.75
C ASN A 419 -10.39 10.13 9.82
N SER A 420 -10.37 9.48 8.66
CA SER A 420 -10.01 8.05 8.48
C SER A 420 -8.51 7.83 8.20
N GLU A 421 -7.63 8.57 8.86
CA GLU A 421 -6.19 8.30 8.77
C GLU A 421 -5.78 7.01 9.48
N THR A 422 -4.66 6.42 9.06
CA THR A 422 -4.25 5.09 9.55
C THR A 422 -3.88 5.13 11.05
N PRO A 423 -4.48 4.25 11.90
CA PRO A 423 -4.14 4.13 13.31
C PRO A 423 -2.64 3.90 13.54
N GLY A 424 -2.04 4.64 14.48
CA GLY A 424 -0.60 4.57 14.77
C GLY A 424 0.30 5.39 13.83
N TYR A 425 -0.25 5.98 12.76
CA TYR A 425 0.44 6.88 11.83
C TYR A 425 -0.24 8.26 11.78
N GLY A 426 -1.00 8.54 10.70
CA GLY A 426 -1.71 9.81 10.49
C GLY A 426 -2.79 10.08 11.53
N ALA A 427 -3.26 9.04 12.24
CA ALA A 427 -4.29 9.19 13.25
C ALA A 427 -3.90 10.11 14.43
N GLN A 428 -2.60 10.29 14.64
CA GLN A 428 -2.06 11.21 15.65
C GLN A 428 -2.47 12.67 15.42
N LEU A 429 -2.92 13.04 14.21
CA LEU A 429 -3.37 14.40 13.89
C LEU A 429 -4.70 14.78 14.60
N PHE A 430 -5.56 13.81 14.89
CA PHE A 430 -6.90 14.06 15.43
C PHE A 430 -7.08 13.59 16.88
N GLU A 431 -6.07 12.94 17.47
CA GLU A 431 -6.10 12.57 18.89
C GLU A 431 -6.15 13.82 19.78
N GLU A 432 -7.24 13.96 20.55
CA GLU A 432 -7.43 15.09 21.46
C GLU A 432 -6.26 15.19 22.46
N GLY A 433 -5.58 16.34 22.48
CA GLY A 433 -4.43 16.58 23.36
C GLY A 433 -3.08 16.07 22.83
N ASN A 434 -2.98 15.65 21.56
CA ASN A 434 -1.72 15.26 20.96
C ASN A 434 -0.78 16.46 20.79
N GLU A 435 0.36 16.46 21.52
CA GLU A 435 1.33 17.55 21.52
C GLU A 435 1.96 17.81 20.13
N LYS A 436 2.06 16.78 19.28
CA LYS A 436 2.64 16.92 17.93
C LYS A 436 1.65 17.54 16.95
N ALA A 437 0.37 17.16 17.02
CA ALA A 437 -0.68 17.80 16.24
C ALA A 437 -0.83 19.28 16.64
N ALA A 438 -0.81 19.56 17.94
CA ALA A 438 -0.81 20.93 18.45
C ALA A 438 0.41 21.74 17.97
N ALA A 439 1.60 21.12 17.92
CA ALA A 439 2.81 21.76 17.39
C ALA A 439 2.69 22.05 15.87
N LEU A 440 2.16 21.11 15.08
CA LEU A 440 1.92 21.31 13.65
C LEU A 440 0.92 22.45 13.41
N ALA A 441 -0.23 22.45 14.10
CA ALA A 441 -1.21 23.53 14.03
C ALA A 441 -0.60 24.88 14.43
N ALA A 442 0.17 24.92 15.53
CA ALA A 442 0.85 26.13 15.98
C ALA A 442 1.91 26.63 15.00
N SER A 443 2.59 25.73 14.28
CA SER A 443 3.58 26.09 13.27
C SER A 443 2.96 26.80 12.05
N LEU A 444 1.67 26.59 11.79
CA LEU A 444 0.93 27.21 10.69
C LEU A 444 0.40 28.60 11.03
N VAL A 445 0.16 28.89 12.32
CA VAL A 445 -0.37 30.18 12.79
C VAL A 445 0.61 31.32 12.48
N GLY A 446 0.08 32.41 11.94
CA GLY A 446 0.82 33.61 11.55
C GLY A 446 1.38 33.59 10.13
N LYS A 447 1.23 32.47 9.40
CA LYS A 447 1.59 32.38 7.97
C LYS A 447 0.49 32.94 7.08
N SER A 448 0.87 33.36 5.87
CA SER A 448 -0.01 33.91 4.84
C SER A 448 0.60 33.65 3.46
N GLY A 449 -0.21 33.49 2.42
CA GLY A 449 0.28 33.08 1.10
C GLY A 449 0.71 31.60 1.07
N GLU A 450 1.30 31.14 -0.02
CA GLU A 450 1.67 29.72 -0.17
C GLU A 450 2.61 29.24 0.95
N VAL A 451 2.21 28.18 1.64
CA VAL A 451 2.95 27.57 2.74
C VAL A 451 3.74 26.38 2.21
N ALA A 452 5.07 26.43 2.33
CA ALA A 452 5.94 25.31 1.99
C ALA A 452 6.02 24.31 3.15
N ILE A 453 6.15 23.01 2.82
CA ILE A 453 6.28 21.99 3.86
C ILE A 453 7.56 22.10 4.68
N GLY A 454 8.63 22.67 4.10
CA GLY A 454 9.87 22.94 4.82
C GLY A 454 9.72 23.95 5.97
N ASP A 455 8.62 24.70 5.99
CA ASP A 455 8.36 25.73 6.99
C ASP A 455 7.43 25.27 8.12
N VAL A 456 7.09 23.98 8.19
CA VAL A 456 6.21 23.40 9.22
C VAL A 456 6.88 22.23 9.95
N ASP A 457 6.48 22.02 11.21
CA ASP A 457 6.98 20.91 12.02
C ASP A 457 6.20 19.62 11.71
N ALA A 458 6.61 18.93 10.65
CA ALA A 458 6.00 17.66 10.25
C ALA A 458 6.07 16.60 11.36
N ILE A 459 5.00 15.81 11.50
CA ILE A 459 4.93 14.76 12.52
C ILE A 459 5.82 13.58 12.10
N SER A 460 6.85 13.28 12.89
CA SER A 460 7.72 12.12 12.66
C SER A 460 6.90 10.82 12.69
N GLY A 461 6.91 10.09 11.57
CA GLY A 461 6.11 8.88 11.35
C GLY A 461 4.78 9.11 10.61
N ALA A 462 4.38 10.37 10.35
CA ALA A 462 3.16 10.73 9.64
C ALA A 462 3.42 11.79 8.54
N THR A 463 4.48 11.59 7.75
CA THR A 463 4.96 12.56 6.76
C THR A 463 3.96 12.82 5.64
N VAL A 464 3.25 11.78 5.16
CA VAL A 464 2.22 11.89 4.11
C VAL A 464 1.02 12.69 4.61
N SER A 465 0.53 12.39 5.81
CA SER A 465 -0.58 13.13 6.41
C SER A 465 -0.20 14.56 6.77
N SER A 466 1.07 14.81 7.16
CA SER A 466 1.59 16.17 7.37
C SER A 466 1.63 16.98 6.07
N LYS A 467 1.94 16.34 4.93
CA LYS A 467 1.84 16.96 3.59
C LYS A 467 0.41 17.33 3.24
N ALA A 468 -0.52 16.40 3.44
CA ALA A 468 -1.93 16.64 3.20
C ALA A 468 -2.48 17.81 4.04
N VAL A 469 -2.01 17.98 5.29
CA VAL A 469 -2.37 19.15 6.11
C VAL A 469 -1.90 20.46 5.46
N VAL A 470 -0.65 20.53 5.01
CA VAL A 470 -0.10 21.74 4.35
C VAL A 470 -0.84 22.03 3.04
N GLU A 471 -1.14 21.00 2.27
CA GLU A 471 -1.88 21.11 1.01
C GLU A 471 -3.32 21.61 1.24
N ALA A 472 -4.03 21.05 2.22
CA ALA A 472 -5.37 21.52 2.59
C ALA A 472 -5.35 22.98 3.08
N VAL A 473 -4.29 23.39 3.79
CA VAL A 473 -4.10 24.81 4.18
C VAL A 473 -3.90 25.70 2.95
N ASN A 474 -3.12 25.27 1.97
CA ASN A 474 -2.93 26.03 0.73
C ASN A 474 -4.22 26.11 -0.10
N ILE A 475 -5.03 25.05 -0.14
CA ILE A 475 -6.38 25.07 -0.74
C ILE A 475 -7.26 26.11 -0.02
N ALA A 476 -7.24 26.13 1.31
CA ALA A 476 -8.00 27.11 2.08
C ALA A 476 -7.55 28.57 1.81
N LEU A 477 -6.24 28.81 1.66
CA LEU A 477 -5.70 30.13 1.30
C LEU A 477 -6.06 30.54 -0.13
N SER A 478 -6.10 29.59 -1.07
CA SER A 478 -6.58 29.83 -2.44
C SER A 478 -8.07 30.22 -2.44
N CYS A 479 -8.88 29.48 -1.67
CA CYS A 479 -10.29 29.81 -1.45
C CYS A 479 -10.45 31.23 -0.90
N TYR A 480 -9.65 31.64 0.07
CA TYR A 480 -9.68 33.01 0.60
C TYR A 480 -9.42 34.06 -0.48
N ASN A 481 -8.41 33.84 -1.34
CA ASN A 481 -8.12 34.75 -2.45
C ASN A 481 -9.32 34.84 -3.42
N GLU A 482 -10.02 33.74 -3.65
CA GLU A 482 -11.27 33.72 -4.41
C GLU A 482 -12.37 34.55 -3.72
N VAL A 483 -12.80 34.12 -2.53
CA VAL A 483 -14.05 34.59 -1.93
C VAL A 483 -13.91 35.96 -1.25
N ALA A 484 -12.71 36.32 -0.77
CA ALA A 484 -12.47 37.57 -0.07
C ALA A 484 -11.88 38.66 -1.00
N LEU A 485 -10.99 38.30 -1.91
CA LEU A 485 -10.28 39.24 -2.77
C LEU A 485 -10.84 39.33 -4.19
N GLY A 486 -11.77 38.43 -4.56
CA GLY A 486 -12.34 38.37 -5.91
C GLY A 486 -11.31 38.06 -6.99
N GLN A 487 -10.18 37.46 -6.59
CA GLN A 487 -9.19 36.93 -7.50
C GLN A 487 -9.75 35.63 -8.06
N ALA A 488 -9.52 35.31 -9.33
CA ALA A 488 -9.86 33.97 -9.78
C ALA A 488 -9.11 32.98 -8.87
N PRO A 489 -9.75 31.85 -8.45
CA PRO A 489 -9.00 30.82 -7.74
C PRO A 489 -7.75 30.54 -8.57
N ALA A 490 -6.60 30.44 -7.91
CA ALA A 490 -5.37 30.08 -8.63
C ALA A 490 -5.72 28.87 -9.48
N ALA A 491 -5.55 28.99 -10.81
CA ALA A 491 -5.78 27.88 -11.71
C ALA A 491 -4.99 26.71 -11.14
N ASP A 492 -5.65 25.56 -11.01
CA ASP A 492 -5.11 24.32 -10.46
C ASP A 492 -3.58 24.20 -10.58
N GLU A 493 -2.90 24.75 -9.58
CA GLU A 493 -1.52 24.49 -9.20
C GLU A 493 -1.55 23.93 -7.77
N GLY A 494 -2.68 23.33 -7.37
CA GLY A 494 -2.66 22.27 -6.39
C GLY A 494 -1.79 21.16 -6.96
N GLY A 495 -0.82 20.70 -6.17
CA GLY A 495 0.21 19.78 -6.61
C GLY A 495 -0.30 18.37 -6.96
N GLU A 496 -1.18 18.24 -7.95
CA GLU A 496 -0.96 17.20 -8.94
C GLU A 496 0.30 17.60 -9.69
N GLY A 497 1.45 17.10 -9.24
CA GLY A 497 2.60 17.07 -10.13
C GLY A 497 2.10 16.52 -11.45
N THR A 498 2.22 17.31 -12.52
CA THR A 498 1.90 16.85 -13.88
C THR A 498 2.45 15.43 -13.98
N ASP A 499 1.61 14.45 -14.33
CA ASP A 499 2.10 13.08 -14.41
C ASP A 499 3.07 12.97 -15.59
N LEU A 500 4.33 13.31 -15.31
CA LEU A 500 5.43 13.31 -16.27
C LEU A 500 5.74 11.86 -16.66
N SER A 501 5.32 10.86 -15.88
CA SER A 501 5.75 9.46 -15.98
C SER A 501 5.43 8.81 -17.33
N ALA A 502 4.35 9.25 -17.99
CA ALA A 502 3.89 8.73 -19.28
C ALA A 502 4.27 9.62 -20.48
N MET A 503 4.89 10.77 -20.25
CA MET A 503 5.22 11.74 -21.29
C MET A 503 6.43 11.30 -22.12
N SER A 504 6.42 11.64 -23.41
CA SER A 504 7.65 11.58 -24.20
C SER A 504 8.70 12.57 -23.67
N ALA A 505 9.98 12.31 -23.92
CA ALA A 505 11.06 13.19 -23.47
C ALA A 505 10.91 14.66 -23.95
N GLU A 506 10.24 14.87 -25.10
CA GLU A 506 9.98 16.22 -25.63
C GLU A 506 8.84 16.93 -24.89
N GLU A 507 7.77 16.21 -24.56
CA GLU A 507 6.63 16.72 -23.77
C GLU A 507 7.04 16.98 -22.32
N ALA A 508 7.77 16.05 -21.71
CA ALA A 508 8.30 16.20 -20.35
C ALA A 508 9.19 17.44 -20.23
N ARG A 509 10.05 17.70 -21.23
CA ARG A 509 10.91 18.88 -21.24
C ARG A 509 10.13 20.19 -21.24
N ALA A 510 9.03 20.26 -21.99
CA ALA A 510 8.17 21.45 -22.01
C ALA A 510 7.41 21.61 -20.68
N ALA A 511 6.96 20.51 -20.09
CA ALA A 511 6.28 20.51 -18.79
C ALA A 511 7.21 20.88 -17.62
N LEU A 512 8.51 20.55 -17.71
CA LEU A 512 9.51 20.89 -16.70
C LEU A 512 9.90 22.39 -16.67
N ALA A 513 9.58 23.15 -17.72
CA ALA A 513 9.79 24.60 -17.79
C ALA A 513 8.56 25.27 -18.44
N PRO A 514 7.41 25.29 -17.73
CA PRO A 514 6.15 25.70 -18.32
C PRO A 514 6.19 27.18 -18.70
N GLY A 515 5.76 27.49 -19.92
CA GLY A 515 5.70 28.87 -20.43
C GLY A 515 7.02 29.44 -20.96
N ALA A 516 8.14 28.72 -20.81
CA ALA A 516 9.45 29.14 -21.31
C ALA A 516 9.71 28.65 -22.75
N THR A 517 10.37 29.49 -23.55
CA THR A 517 10.92 29.06 -24.85
C THR A 517 12.32 28.48 -24.64
N LEU A 518 12.43 27.15 -24.63
CA LEU A 518 13.70 26.46 -24.37
C LEU A 518 14.66 26.48 -25.58
N THR A 519 15.92 26.83 -25.32
CA THR A 519 17.05 26.73 -26.26
C THR A 519 18.09 25.76 -25.73
N GLN A 520 18.56 24.83 -26.56
CA GLN A 520 19.62 23.91 -26.15
C GLN A 520 20.93 24.66 -25.90
N ILE A 521 21.59 24.35 -24.80
CA ILE A 521 22.90 24.88 -24.43
C ILE A 521 23.93 23.75 -24.36
N THR A 522 25.21 24.11 -24.23
CA THR A 522 26.25 23.10 -24.00
C THR A 522 26.06 22.49 -22.61
N ALA A 523 25.89 21.18 -22.54
CA ALA A 523 25.76 20.46 -21.28
C ALA A 523 26.98 20.66 -20.37
N PRO A 524 26.79 21.04 -19.08
CA PRO A 524 27.85 21.04 -18.09
C PRO A 524 28.52 19.68 -17.89
N GLU A 525 29.74 19.67 -17.34
CA GLU A 525 30.47 18.43 -17.06
C GLU A 525 29.66 17.52 -16.11
N GLY A 526 29.47 16.26 -16.51
CA GLY A 526 28.69 15.28 -15.74
C GLY A 526 27.21 15.18 -16.12
N LEU A 527 26.71 16.06 -16.99
CA LEU A 527 25.37 16.02 -17.56
C LEU A 527 25.38 15.51 -19.01
N THR A 528 24.25 14.97 -19.47
CA THR A 528 24.10 14.41 -20.81
C THR A 528 23.49 15.40 -21.81
N ASP A 529 22.63 16.29 -21.33
CA ASP A 529 22.02 17.36 -22.14
C ASP A 529 21.59 18.54 -21.23
N ALA A 530 21.40 19.73 -21.82
CA ALA A 530 20.97 20.91 -21.09
C ALA A 530 20.22 21.91 -21.98
N TRP A 531 19.16 22.49 -21.43
CA TRP A 531 18.30 23.47 -22.09
C TRP A 531 18.07 24.66 -21.17
N GLN A 532 17.99 25.86 -21.73
CA GLN A 532 17.74 27.10 -21.00
C GLN A 532 16.51 27.80 -21.57
N GLY A 533 15.60 28.22 -20.68
CA GLY A 533 14.45 29.05 -20.99
C GLY A 533 14.82 30.52 -21.16
N ASP A 534 14.04 31.24 -21.94
CA ASP A 534 14.14 32.69 -22.12
C ASP A 534 13.77 33.48 -20.85
N ASP A 535 13.10 32.83 -19.90
CA ASP A 535 12.75 33.34 -18.57
C ASP A 535 13.81 33.04 -17.49
N GLY A 536 14.91 32.34 -17.85
CA GLY A 536 15.97 31.95 -16.93
C GLY A 536 15.80 30.56 -16.30
N SER A 537 14.75 29.82 -16.65
CA SER A 537 14.59 28.41 -16.26
C SER A 537 15.63 27.50 -16.95
N TYR A 538 15.83 26.30 -16.41
CA TYR A 538 16.70 25.28 -17.01
C TYR A 538 16.04 23.91 -17.00
N VAL A 539 16.34 23.09 -18.02
CA VAL A 539 16.07 21.65 -17.98
C VAL A 539 17.38 20.90 -18.21
N LEU A 540 17.83 20.18 -17.19
CA LEU A 540 19.12 19.49 -17.15
C LEU A 540 18.92 17.98 -17.17
N TYR A 541 19.70 17.28 -17.99
CA TYR A 541 19.63 15.83 -18.12
C TYR A 541 20.87 15.16 -17.52
N ALA A 542 20.64 14.13 -16.73
CA ALA A 542 21.67 13.29 -16.16
C ALA A 542 21.32 11.81 -16.31
N GLU A 543 22.35 10.98 -16.32
CA GLU A 543 22.21 9.53 -16.34
C GLU A 543 22.76 8.90 -15.06
N ASP A 544 22.08 7.86 -14.57
CA ASP A 544 22.61 6.98 -13.53
C ASP A 544 22.17 5.54 -13.76
N LYS A 545 22.99 4.56 -13.36
CA LYS A 545 22.64 3.16 -13.59
C LYS A 545 21.56 2.64 -12.64
N GLY A 546 21.35 3.32 -11.50
CA GLY A 546 20.49 2.85 -10.41
C GLY A 546 21.08 1.63 -9.69
N TYR A 547 21.26 0.54 -10.44
CA TYR A 547 21.88 -0.71 -10.01
C TYR A 547 23.26 -0.92 -10.67
N GLU A 548 24.25 -1.37 -9.90
CA GLU A 548 25.65 -1.46 -10.34
C GLU A 548 25.87 -2.35 -11.59
N TYR A 549 25.06 -3.40 -11.74
CA TYR A 549 25.12 -4.32 -12.87
C TYR A 549 24.21 -3.95 -14.04
N SER A 550 23.51 -2.82 -13.98
CA SER A 550 22.65 -2.39 -15.08
C SER A 550 23.46 -2.07 -16.34
N THR A 551 22.98 -2.58 -17.47
CA THR A 551 23.55 -2.34 -18.80
C THR A 551 22.92 -1.13 -19.50
N LYS A 552 21.82 -0.59 -18.96
CA LYS A 552 21.13 0.60 -19.46
C LYS A 552 20.98 1.63 -18.32
N PRO A 553 21.47 2.86 -18.48
CA PRO A 553 21.24 3.91 -17.50
C PRO A 553 19.78 4.38 -17.51
N LEU A 554 19.33 4.90 -16.38
CA LEU A 554 18.14 5.75 -16.24
C LEU A 554 18.48 7.14 -16.76
N ASN A 555 17.68 7.65 -17.68
CA ASN A 555 17.77 9.05 -18.11
C ASN A 555 16.83 9.87 -17.24
N VAL A 556 17.35 10.92 -16.61
CA VAL A 556 16.60 11.78 -15.70
C VAL A 556 16.70 13.21 -16.21
N ALA A 557 15.55 13.87 -16.38
CA ALA A 557 15.47 15.28 -16.67
C ALA A 557 14.98 16.03 -15.43
N VAL A 558 15.61 17.16 -15.12
CA VAL A 558 15.28 17.99 -13.95
C VAL A 558 15.05 19.41 -14.41
N GLY A 559 13.86 19.93 -14.14
CA GLY A 559 13.51 21.32 -14.37
C GLY A 559 13.94 22.18 -13.18
N PHE A 560 14.43 23.38 -13.45
CA PHE A 560 14.77 24.41 -12.47
C PHE A 560 14.11 25.72 -12.86
N ASP A 561 13.59 26.44 -11.87
CA ASP A 561 13.16 27.82 -12.03
C ASP A 561 14.38 28.77 -12.12
N ALA A 562 14.11 30.06 -12.30
CA ALA A 562 15.16 31.09 -12.37
C ALA A 562 15.95 31.27 -11.04
N ASN A 563 15.44 30.73 -9.93
CA ASN A 563 16.07 30.80 -8.60
C ASN A 563 16.83 29.52 -8.23
N GLY A 564 16.73 28.46 -9.05
CA GLY A 564 17.37 27.18 -8.82
C GLY A 564 16.54 26.21 -7.98
N ALA A 565 15.26 26.48 -7.76
CA ALA A 565 14.33 25.51 -7.19
C ALA A 565 13.90 24.52 -8.27
N ILE A 566 13.86 23.23 -7.92
CA ILE A 566 13.38 22.19 -8.84
C ILE A 566 11.88 22.41 -9.10
N THR A 567 11.51 22.53 -10.38
CA THR A 567 10.11 22.63 -10.83
C THR A 567 9.49 21.25 -11.07
N GLY A 568 10.32 20.24 -11.35
CA GLY A 568 9.91 18.86 -11.49
C GLY A 568 11.05 17.94 -11.90
N VAL A 569 10.79 16.64 -11.86
CA VAL A 569 11.72 15.60 -12.33
C VAL A 569 10.97 14.65 -13.25
N TRP A 570 11.61 14.24 -14.33
CA TRP A 570 11.13 13.20 -15.23
C TRP A 570 12.16 12.08 -15.35
N VAL A 571 11.69 10.84 -15.49
CA VAL A 571 12.56 9.66 -15.57
C VAL A 571 12.13 8.78 -16.75
N ASP A 572 13.08 8.51 -17.65
CA ASP A 572 12.91 7.49 -18.68
C ASP A 572 13.07 6.09 -18.07
N VAL A 573 11.94 5.42 -17.85
CA VAL A 573 11.91 4.05 -17.31
C VAL A 573 11.80 2.99 -18.40
N SER A 574 11.88 3.34 -19.68
CA SER A 574 11.79 2.38 -20.80
C SER A 574 12.88 1.28 -20.77
N GLY A 575 13.97 1.52 -20.03
CA GLY A 575 15.05 0.56 -19.79
C GLY A 575 14.91 -0.28 -18.52
N GLN A 576 13.87 -0.06 -17.70
CA GLN A 576 13.69 -0.69 -16.39
C GLN A 576 12.87 -1.99 -16.45
N THR A 577 12.92 -2.76 -15.36
CA THR A 577 12.06 -3.95 -15.18
C THR A 577 10.67 -3.49 -14.76
N ALA A 578 9.65 -3.82 -15.56
CA ALA A 578 8.26 -3.45 -15.29
C ALA A 578 7.79 -4.03 -13.94
N GLY A 579 7.04 -3.23 -13.18
CA GLY A 579 6.55 -3.55 -11.82
C GLY A 579 7.62 -3.48 -10.72
N ILE A 580 8.86 -3.11 -11.04
CA ILE A 580 9.95 -2.96 -10.06
C ILE A 580 10.62 -1.60 -10.24
N GLY A 581 11.31 -1.37 -11.36
CA GLY A 581 12.11 -0.16 -11.57
C GLY A 581 11.38 0.98 -12.25
N ASP A 582 10.22 0.70 -12.84
CA ASP A 582 9.33 1.69 -13.48
C ASP A 582 8.63 2.60 -12.46
N GLN A 583 8.47 2.14 -11.22
CA GLN A 583 7.97 2.97 -10.13
C GLN A 583 8.84 4.21 -9.87
N ALA A 584 10.10 4.22 -10.30
CA ALA A 584 10.95 5.41 -10.23
C ALA A 584 10.46 6.58 -11.10
N ALA A 585 9.50 6.35 -12.01
CA ALA A 585 8.80 7.40 -12.73
C ALA A 585 7.53 7.90 -12.03
N GLY A 586 7.10 7.28 -10.93
CA GLY A 586 5.82 7.60 -10.28
C GLY A 586 5.73 9.04 -9.76
N ALA A 587 4.60 9.69 -9.99
CA ALA A 587 4.36 11.09 -9.62
C ALA A 587 4.60 11.37 -8.14
N ASP A 588 4.14 10.50 -7.23
CA ASP A 588 4.35 10.64 -5.77
C ASP A 588 5.83 10.67 -5.37
N TYR A 589 6.66 9.90 -6.08
CA TYR A 589 8.09 9.86 -5.84
C TYR A 589 8.81 11.06 -6.43
N LEU A 590 8.49 11.41 -7.68
CA LEU A 590 9.12 12.53 -8.37
C LEU A 590 8.71 13.89 -7.82
N GLY A 591 7.51 14.01 -7.28
CA GLY A 591 7.03 15.21 -6.58
C GLY A 591 7.81 15.54 -5.31
N GLN A 592 8.52 14.57 -4.71
CA GLN A 592 9.38 14.83 -3.55
C GLN A 592 10.56 15.75 -3.85
N TYR A 593 10.92 15.90 -5.14
CA TYR A 593 12.03 16.75 -5.56
C TYR A 593 11.63 18.21 -5.77
N THR A 594 10.34 18.49 -5.98
CA THR A 594 9.85 19.84 -6.26
C THR A 594 10.17 20.79 -5.11
N GLY A 595 10.65 21.98 -5.43
CA GLY A 595 11.04 23.01 -4.46
C GLY A 595 12.42 22.82 -3.83
N ILE A 596 13.11 21.69 -4.06
CA ILE A 596 14.48 21.51 -3.57
C ILE A 596 15.43 22.45 -4.32
N THR A 597 16.26 23.19 -3.58
CA THR A 597 17.23 24.15 -4.13
C THR A 597 18.69 23.70 -4.00
N ASP A 598 18.98 22.72 -3.14
CA ASP A 598 20.34 22.28 -2.85
C ASP A 598 20.45 20.78 -2.51
N GLU A 599 21.68 20.30 -2.33
CA GLU A 599 21.93 18.89 -2.02
C GLU A 599 21.40 18.47 -0.65
N ALA A 600 21.33 19.38 0.34
CA ALA A 600 20.85 19.06 1.67
C ALA A 600 19.34 18.78 1.64
N GLY A 601 18.59 19.47 0.80
CA GLY A 601 17.17 19.19 0.55
C GLY A 601 16.91 17.78 0.05
N LEU A 602 17.88 17.13 -0.62
CA LEU A 602 17.72 15.75 -1.06
C LEU A 602 17.66 14.76 0.10
N ASP A 603 18.18 15.05 1.29
CA ASP A 603 18.20 14.09 2.39
C ASP A 603 16.79 13.68 2.85
N GLY A 604 15.79 14.55 2.64
CA GLY A 604 14.37 14.28 2.91
C GLY A 604 13.62 13.51 1.83
N VAL A 605 14.28 13.13 0.72
CA VAL A 605 13.66 12.33 -0.35
C VAL A 605 13.76 10.83 -0.04
N ASP A 606 12.61 10.21 0.17
CA ASP A 606 12.44 8.79 0.47
C ASP A 606 12.46 7.93 -0.81
N THR A 607 13.10 6.77 -0.72
CA THR A 607 13.11 5.77 -1.80
C THR A 607 11.84 4.91 -1.76
N ILE A 608 11.35 4.47 -2.92
CA ILE A 608 10.22 3.54 -3.00
C ILE A 608 10.68 2.12 -2.64
N ALA A 609 9.97 1.49 -1.70
CA ALA A 609 10.18 0.08 -1.35
C ALA A 609 9.81 -0.82 -2.55
N GLY A 610 10.72 -1.70 -2.95
CA GLY A 610 10.59 -2.50 -4.18
C GLY A 610 11.28 -1.88 -5.41
N ALA A 611 11.52 -0.56 -5.41
CA ALA A 611 12.23 0.17 -6.47
C ALA A 611 13.50 0.90 -5.95
N THR A 612 14.07 0.44 -4.84
CA THR A 612 15.10 1.15 -4.06
C THR A 612 16.33 1.51 -4.90
N GLU A 613 16.79 0.62 -5.77
CA GLU A 613 17.99 0.87 -6.57
C GLU A 613 17.72 1.87 -7.71
N SER A 614 16.55 1.78 -8.36
CA SER A 614 16.16 2.72 -9.42
C SER A 614 15.94 4.13 -8.85
N THR A 615 15.25 4.24 -7.71
CA THR A 615 15.04 5.51 -7.00
C THR A 615 16.35 6.12 -6.47
N ARG A 616 17.26 5.31 -5.92
CA ARG A 616 18.64 5.78 -5.60
C ARG A 616 19.37 6.32 -6.84
N GLY A 617 19.18 5.69 -8.00
CA GLY A 617 19.69 6.17 -9.28
C GLY A 617 19.17 7.55 -9.64
N VAL A 618 17.85 7.76 -9.53
CA VAL A 618 17.21 9.06 -9.77
C VAL A 618 17.78 10.12 -8.82
N LYS A 619 17.87 9.83 -7.52
CA LYS A 619 18.42 10.75 -6.52
C LYS A 619 19.87 11.15 -6.83
N LYS A 620 20.70 10.22 -7.31
CA LYS A 620 22.07 10.51 -7.75
C LYS A 620 22.09 11.37 -9.02
N ALA A 621 21.22 11.12 -9.98
CA ALA A 621 21.12 11.91 -11.20
C ALA A 621 20.67 13.35 -10.89
N VAL A 622 19.64 13.52 -10.05
CA VAL A 622 19.17 14.84 -9.60
C VAL A 622 20.29 15.60 -8.87
N ARG A 623 21.06 14.92 -8.00
CA ARG A 623 22.22 15.53 -7.34
C ARG A 623 23.24 16.08 -8.34
N LYS A 624 23.53 15.37 -9.44
CA LYS A 624 24.43 15.87 -10.50
C LYS A 624 23.86 17.14 -11.14
N CYS A 625 22.55 17.20 -11.38
CA CYS A 625 21.89 18.38 -11.92
C CYS A 625 22.00 19.59 -10.97
N ILE A 626 21.74 19.40 -9.68
CA ILE A 626 21.88 20.46 -8.65
C ILE A 626 23.33 20.97 -8.61
N GLN A 627 24.31 20.06 -8.58
CA GLN A 627 25.73 20.42 -8.59
C GLN A 627 26.13 21.21 -9.83
N ALA A 628 25.65 20.79 -11.01
CA ALA A 628 25.90 21.48 -12.27
C ALA A 628 25.27 22.88 -12.31
N TYR A 629 24.05 23.03 -11.79
CA TYR A 629 23.38 24.33 -11.67
C TYR A 629 24.21 25.29 -10.79
N ALA A 630 24.62 24.83 -9.61
CA ALA A 630 25.42 25.60 -8.65
C ALA A 630 26.84 25.95 -9.16
N ALA A 631 27.43 25.11 -10.00
CA ALA A 631 28.84 25.24 -10.43
C ALA A 631 29.08 26.22 -11.60
N GLY A 632 28.05 26.69 -12.31
CA GLY A 632 28.30 27.60 -13.45
C GLY A 632 27.13 27.98 -14.34
N LEU A 633 25.87 27.72 -13.95
CA LEU A 633 24.70 28.22 -14.67
C LEU A 633 24.01 29.39 -13.94
N ALA A 634 24.29 29.58 -12.64
CA ALA A 634 23.76 30.68 -11.83
C ALA A 634 24.47 32.05 -12.01
N SER A 635 25.19 32.27 -13.13
CA SER A 635 26.04 33.47 -13.34
C SER A 635 25.59 34.37 -14.49
#